data_AF-A0A838YJ57-F1
#
_entry.id   AF-A0A838YJ57-F1
#
_cell.length_a   1.000
_cell.length_b   1.000
_cell.length_c   1.000
_cell.angle_alpha   90.00
_cell.angle_beta   90.00
_cell.angle_gamma   90.00
#
_symmetry.space_group_name_H-M   'P 1'
#
loop_
_entity.id
_entity.type
_entity.pdbx_description
1 polymer ?
#
loop_
_entity_poly.entity_id
_entity_poly.type
_entity_poly.pdbx_seq_one_letter_code
_entity_poly.pdbx_strand_id
1 'polypeptide(L)'
;RIAAGILSWGQDLDHETSPFQVNLSYQVPRNKKSDYIGKEELERQRAIIDEGNAPFKMKMVGITLGGKEITNYAPDFWLVTDTEDKEVGYVTSPWWSPELETNIALAWVPWEASEVGTKYKVKLPDEYSETPGVSVDAEIVDVPFRESVNPNKREVQAAKGLDFAD
;
A
#
# COMPACT_ATOMS: atom_id res chain seq x y z
N ARG A 1 7.56 2.02 -11.33
CA ARG A 1 7.10 2.81 -10.15
C ARG A 1 6.60 1.92 -9.01
N ILE A 2 5.71 0.95 -9.28
CA ILE A 2 5.05 0.12 -8.27
C ILE A 2 6.08 -0.67 -7.44
N ALA A 3 7.04 -1.35 -8.09
CA ALA A 3 8.12 -2.06 -7.41
C ALA A 3 8.92 -1.19 -6.42
N ALA A 4 9.09 0.10 -6.73
CA ALA A 4 9.78 1.07 -5.88
C ALA A 4 8.85 1.73 -4.83
N GLY A 5 7.57 1.36 -4.78
CA GLY A 5 6.59 1.96 -3.88
C GLY A 5 6.21 3.40 -4.21
N ILE A 6 6.50 3.88 -5.43
CA ILE A 6 6.19 5.24 -5.85
C ILE A 6 4.72 5.33 -6.27
N LEU A 7 3.99 6.18 -5.57
CA LEU A 7 2.55 6.38 -5.74
C LEU A 7 2.24 7.31 -6.92
N SER A 8 1.13 7.05 -7.61
CA SER A 8 0.59 7.91 -8.67
C SER A 8 -0.60 8.73 -8.17
N TRP A 9 -0.54 10.05 -8.32
CA TRP A 9 -1.68 10.93 -8.03
C TRP A 9 -2.86 10.61 -8.97
N GLY A 10 -4.07 10.52 -8.42
CA GLY A 10 -5.30 10.17 -9.13
C GLY A 10 -5.56 8.67 -9.29
N GLN A 11 -4.57 7.81 -9.03
CA GLN A 11 -4.73 6.35 -9.04
C GLN A 11 -4.55 5.74 -7.65
N ASP A 12 -3.46 6.11 -6.96
CA ASP A 12 -3.09 5.53 -5.67
C ASP A 12 -3.49 6.45 -4.50
N LEU A 13 -3.45 7.77 -4.73
CA LEU A 13 -3.88 8.79 -3.77
C LEU A 13 -4.45 10.00 -4.48
N ASP A 14 -5.19 10.80 -3.73
CA ASP A 14 -5.74 12.08 -4.16
C ASP A 14 -5.92 13.04 -2.97
N HIS A 15 -6.76 14.06 -3.16
CA HIS A 15 -7.08 15.08 -2.17
C HIS A 15 -7.89 14.57 -0.97
N GLU A 16 -8.48 13.37 -1.04
CA GLU A 16 -9.21 12.74 0.06
C GLU A 16 -8.32 11.81 0.89
N THR A 17 -7.07 11.60 0.46
CA THR A 17 -6.15 10.63 1.04
C THR A 17 -5.17 11.29 2.02
N SER A 18 -5.15 10.82 3.27
CA SER A 18 -4.11 11.22 4.22
C SER A 18 -2.77 10.56 3.90
N PRO A 19 -1.63 11.27 4.05
CA PRO A 19 -0.30 10.66 3.96
C PRO A 19 -0.07 9.49 4.92
N PHE A 20 -0.84 9.41 6.02
CA PHE A 20 -0.78 8.31 6.99
C PHE A 20 -1.52 7.05 6.55
N GLN A 21 -2.45 7.16 5.60
CA GLN A 21 -3.13 6.01 5.02
C GLN A 21 -2.28 5.31 3.97
N VAL A 22 -1.34 6.05 3.39
CA VAL A 22 -0.48 5.55 2.30
C VAL A 22 0.97 5.52 2.75
N ASN A 23 1.85 5.08 1.85
CA ASN A 23 3.26 4.92 2.13
C ASN A 23 4.04 6.25 2.23
N LEU A 24 3.47 7.32 2.81
CA LEU A 24 4.02 8.69 2.86
C LEU A 24 4.09 9.28 4.28
N SER A 25 3.78 8.52 5.32
CA SER A 25 3.83 8.98 6.73
C SER A 25 5.20 9.55 7.13
N TYR A 26 6.28 9.06 6.52
CA TYR A 26 7.65 9.53 6.74
C TYR A 26 7.93 10.94 6.17
N GLN A 27 7.07 11.45 5.29
CA GLN A 27 7.17 12.81 4.76
C GLN A 27 6.49 13.83 5.67
N VAL A 28 5.71 13.39 6.67
CA VAL A 28 5.09 14.26 7.66
C VAL A 28 6.07 14.45 8.83
N PRO A 29 6.64 15.64 9.01
CA PRO A 29 7.71 15.86 10.01
C PRO A 29 7.15 15.86 11.44
N ARG A 30 7.85 15.23 12.40
CA ARG A 30 7.50 15.32 13.84
C ARG A 30 7.96 16.64 14.47
N ASN A 31 9.15 17.11 14.10
CA ASN A 31 9.87 18.15 14.85
C ASN A 31 9.90 19.53 14.16
N LYS A 32 9.08 19.74 13.12
CA LYS A 32 9.09 20.99 12.36
C LYS A 32 8.41 22.11 13.15
N LYS A 33 9.21 23.09 13.60
CA LYS A 33 8.71 24.23 14.39
C LYS A 33 7.83 25.18 13.58
N SER A 34 8.17 25.43 12.33
CA SER A 34 7.38 26.30 11.44
C SER A 34 5.99 25.74 11.20
N ASP A 35 5.03 26.64 10.97
CA ASP A 35 3.69 26.27 10.55
C ASP A 35 3.65 25.85 9.07
N TYR A 36 2.66 25.05 8.71
CA TYR A 36 2.37 24.62 7.34
C TYR A 36 0.92 24.18 7.19
N ILE A 37 0.40 24.26 5.96
CA ILE A 37 -1.00 23.91 5.66
C ILE A 37 -1.27 22.46 6.09
N GLY A 38 -2.29 22.27 6.93
CA GLY A 38 -2.70 20.95 7.43
C GLY A 38 -1.93 20.43 8.64
N LYS A 39 -1.00 21.21 9.22
CA LYS A 39 -0.18 20.80 10.37
C LYS A 39 -0.99 20.25 11.54
N GLU A 40 -1.95 21.02 12.04
CA GLU A 40 -2.76 20.66 13.21
C GLU A 40 -3.49 19.31 13.01
N GLU A 41 -4.10 19.11 11.85
CA GLU A 41 -4.82 17.87 11.55
C GLU A 41 -3.87 16.68 11.38
N LEU A 42 -2.70 16.88 10.75
CA LEU A 42 -1.68 15.84 10.63
C LEU A 42 -1.09 15.44 11.99
N GLU A 43 -0.89 16.40 12.90
CA GLU A 43 -0.46 16.14 14.28
C GLU A 43 -1.55 15.38 15.07
N ARG A 44 -2.83 15.75 14.90
CA ARG A 44 -3.96 15.03 15.51
C ARG A 44 -4.05 13.58 15.04
N GLN A 45 -3.94 13.34 13.73
CA GLN A 45 -3.94 11.98 13.15
C GLN A 45 -2.77 11.15 13.68
N ARG A 46 -1.58 11.75 13.78
CA ARG A 46 -0.39 11.11 14.32
C ARG A 46 -0.55 10.73 15.79
N ALA A 47 -1.09 11.62 16.63
CA ALA A 47 -1.31 11.33 18.05
C ALA A 47 -2.19 10.08 18.24
N ILE A 48 -3.26 9.94 17.46
CA ILE A 48 -4.13 8.76 17.48
C ILE A 48 -3.35 7.48 17.11
N ILE A 49 -2.49 7.55 16.09
CA ILE A 49 -1.65 6.42 15.67
C ILE A 49 -0.61 6.06 16.73
N ASP A 50 0.06 7.05 17.32
CA ASP A 50 1.06 6.86 18.37
C ASP A 50 0.43 6.27 19.66
N GLU A 51 -0.87 6.49 19.89
CA GLU A 51 -1.67 5.82 20.93
C GLU A 51 -2.06 4.37 20.59
N GLY A 52 -1.75 3.91 19.38
CA GLY A 52 -2.10 2.56 18.88
C GLY A 52 -3.51 2.45 18.29
N ASN A 53 -4.20 3.57 18.09
CA ASN A 53 -5.55 3.59 17.53
C ASN A 53 -5.54 3.76 16.00
N ALA A 54 -6.60 3.30 15.34
CA ALA A 54 -6.79 3.45 13.89
C ALA A 54 -7.59 4.74 13.58
N PRO A 55 -6.96 5.83 13.08
CA PRO A 55 -7.71 7.03 12.69
C PRO A 55 -8.51 6.86 11.38
N PHE A 56 -8.24 5.79 10.61
CA PHE A 56 -8.88 5.52 9.32
C PHE A 56 -9.42 4.10 9.26
N LYS A 57 -10.46 3.91 8.44
CA LYS A 57 -10.99 2.56 8.14
C LYS A 57 -10.07 1.76 7.23
N MET A 58 -9.45 2.43 6.26
CA MET A 58 -8.67 1.82 5.19
C MET A 58 -7.23 2.33 5.19
N LYS A 59 -6.31 1.45 4.81
CA LYS A 59 -4.89 1.73 4.62
C LYS A 59 -4.40 1.11 3.31
N MET A 60 -3.52 1.80 2.61
CA MET A 60 -2.81 1.25 1.46
C MET A 60 -1.64 0.40 1.90
N VAL A 61 -1.51 -0.75 1.26
CA VAL A 61 -0.46 -1.75 1.45
C VAL A 61 0.13 -2.17 0.10
N GLY A 62 1.31 -2.77 0.13
CA GLY A 62 1.83 -3.53 -1.00
C GLY A 62 1.40 -4.98 -0.89
N ILE A 63 1.03 -5.60 -2.00
CA ILE A 63 0.71 -7.04 -2.06
C ILE A 63 1.46 -7.71 -3.20
N THR A 64 1.81 -8.98 -3.02
CA THR A 64 2.04 -9.92 -4.13
C THR A 64 0.76 -10.69 -4.39
N LEU A 65 0.51 -11.08 -5.64
CA LEU A 65 -0.69 -11.84 -6.01
C LEU A 65 -0.42 -12.85 -7.14
N GLY A 66 -1.26 -13.88 -7.22
CA GLY A 66 -1.21 -14.88 -8.29
C GLY A 66 -1.77 -14.40 -9.63
N GLY A 67 -2.07 -15.36 -10.50
CA GLY A 67 -2.59 -15.13 -11.85
C GLY A 67 -1.51 -15.02 -12.92
N LYS A 68 -1.94 -14.77 -14.15
CA LYS A 68 -1.07 -14.52 -15.31
C LYS A 68 -0.37 -13.17 -15.17
N GLU A 69 0.67 -12.96 -15.98
CA GLU A 69 1.42 -11.71 -15.99
C GLU A 69 0.52 -10.49 -16.31
N ILE A 70 0.43 -9.54 -15.38
CA ILE A 70 -0.33 -8.30 -15.57
C ILE A 70 0.56 -7.29 -16.29
N THR A 71 0.36 -7.15 -17.59
CA THR A 71 1.23 -6.36 -18.48
C THR A 71 0.55 -5.12 -19.05
N ASN A 72 -0.75 -4.94 -18.81
CA ASN A 72 -1.50 -3.76 -19.21
C ASN A 72 -1.94 -2.92 -18.01
N TYR A 73 -2.28 -1.67 -18.30
CA TYR A 73 -2.89 -0.77 -17.34
C TYR A 73 -4.22 -1.33 -16.84
N ALA A 74 -4.42 -1.35 -15.52
CA ALA A 74 -5.72 -1.68 -14.92
C ALA A 74 -6.67 -0.48 -15.02
N PRO A 75 -7.73 -0.55 -15.86
CA PRO A 75 -8.62 0.59 -16.08
C PRO A 75 -9.65 0.78 -14.95
N ASP A 76 -9.79 -0.21 -14.07
CA ASP A 76 -10.74 -0.22 -12.96
C ASP A 76 -10.09 -0.90 -11.75
N PHE A 77 -10.68 -0.67 -10.58
CA PHE A 77 -10.27 -1.30 -9.34
C PHE A 77 -10.62 -2.78 -9.32
N TRP A 78 -9.74 -3.60 -8.74
CA TRP A 78 -9.99 -5.03 -8.56
C TRP A 78 -10.28 -5.34 -7.11
N LEU A 79 -11.31 -6.13 -6.86
CA LEU A 79 -11.78 -6.35 -5.49
C LEU A 79 -10.82 -7.26 -4.72
N VAL A 80 -10.47 -6.81 -3.52
CA VAL A 80 -9.73 -7.60 -2.52
C VAL A 80 -10.75 -8.23 -1.59
N THR A 81 -10.62 -9.53 -1.37
CA THR A 81 -11.44 -10.27 -0.41
C THR A 81 -10.59 -10.84 0.71
N ASP A 82 -11.17 -11.05 1.88
CA ASP A 82 -10.59 -11.90 2.90
C ASP A 82 -10.59 -13.39 2.47
N THR A 83 -10.10 -14.26 3.36
CA THR A 83 -10.03 -15.70 3.11
C THR A 83 -11.40 -16.38 3.03
N GLU A 84 -12.46 -15.71 3.51
CA GLU A 84 -13.86 -16.15 3.45
C GLU A 84 -14.61 -15.54 2.25
N ASP A 85 -13.89 -14.96 1.29
CA ASP A 85 -14.40 -14.35 0.05
C ASP A 85 -15.31 -13.11 0.28
N LYS A 86 -15.25 -12.49 1.46
CA LYS A 86 -15.91 -11.22 1.73
C LYS A 86 -15.08 -10.08 1.17
N GLU A 87 -15.71 -9.18 0.42
CA GLU A 87 -15.07 -7.99 -0.14
C GLU A 87 -14.74 -6.98 0.97
N VAL A 88 -13.47 -6.61 1.05
CA VAL A 88 -12.92 -5.78 2.13
C VAL A 88 -12.06 -4.63 1.62
N GLY A 89 -11.70 -4.62 0.34
CA GLY A 89 -10.76 -3.66 -0.20
C GLY A 89 -10.67 -3.72 -1.72
N TYR A 90 -9.64 -3.05 -2.25
CA TYR A 90 -9.45 -2.96 -3.69
C TYR A 90 -8.00 -2.68 -4.08
N VAL A 91 -7.60 -3.21 -5.23
CA VAL A 91 -6.31 -2.97 -5.88
C VAL A 91 -6.38 -1.71 -6.74
N THR A 92 -5.38 -0.83 -6.66
CA THR A 92 -5.28 0.40 -7.47
C THR A 92 -4.26 0.29 -8.60
N SER A 93 -3.12 -0.35 -8.34
CA SER A 93 -1.98 -0.36 -9.25
C SER A 93 -1.32 -1.74 -9.29
N PRO A 94 -1.85 -2.69 -10.08
CA PRO A 94 -1.22 -3.98 -10.30
C PRO A 94 -0.24 -3.96 -11.46
N TRP A 95 0.80 -4.79 -11.40
CA TRP A 95 1.75 -4.99 -12.49
C TRP A 95 2.58 -6.26 -12.30
N TRP A 96 3.00 -6.90 -13.39
CA TRP A 96 3.98 -7.98 -13.36
C TRP A 96 5.38 -7.45 -13.05
N SER A 97 6.07 -8.05 -12.09
CA SER A 97 7.48 -7.74 -11.80
C SER A 97 8.38 -8.84 -12.36
N PRO A 98 9.08 -8.63 -13.50
CA PRO A 98 9.98 -9.65 -14.06
C PRO A 98 11.13 -10.03 -13.13
N GLU A 99 11.57 -9.08 -12.30
CA GLU A 99 12.67 -9.30 -11.35
C GLU A 99 12.26 -10.18 -10.17
N LEU A 100 11.00 -10.08 -9.74
CA LEU A 100 10.46 -10.86 -8.62
C LEU A 100 9.70 -12.10 -9.09
N GLU A 101 9.54 -12.28 -10.41
CA GLU A 101 8.76 -13.32 -11.05
C GLU A 101 7.36 -13.49 -10.43
N THR A 102 6.72 -12.35 -10.08
CA THR A 102 5.38 -12.33 -9.48
C THR A 102 4.63 -11.04 -9.82
N ASN A 103 3.31 -11.07 -9.75
CA ASN A 103 2.51 -9.85 -9.80
C ASN A 103 2.66 -9.11 -8.47
N ILE A 104 2.81 -7.80 -8.56
CA ILE A 104 2.84 -6.88 -7.42
C ILE A 104 1.74 -5.84 -7.58
N ALA A 105 1.19 -5.37 -6.47
CA ALA A 105 0.19 -4.33 -6.52
C ALA A 105 0.17 -3.43 -5.28
N LEU A 106 -0.33 -2.21 -5.46
CA LEU A 106 -0.80 -1.38 -4.35
C LEU A 106 -2.30 -1.63 -4.15
N ALA A 107 -2.71 -1.83 -2.90
CA ALA A 107 -4.09 -2.15 -2.56
C ALA A 107 -4.52 -1.45 -1.28
N TRP A 108 -5.79 -1.07 -1.22
CA TRP A 108 -6.47 -0.58 -0.02
C TRP A 108 -7.13 -1.74 0.70
N VAL A 109 -6.85 -1.87 2.00
CA VAL A 109 -7.41 -2.91 2.88
C VAL A 109 -7.84 -2.29 4.22
N PRO A 110 -8.62 -2.98 5.05
CA PRO A 110 -8.96 -2.50 6.39
C PRO A 110 -7.69 -2.24 7.21
N TRP A 111 -7.65 -1.11 7.93
CA TRP A 111 -6.49 -0.71 8.72
C TRP A 111 -6.08 -1.78 9.73
N GLU A 112 -7.06 -2.38 10.40
CA GLU A 112 -6.87 -3.41 11.43
C GLU A 112 -6.30 -4.73 10.88
N ALA A 113 -6.31 -4.93 9.56
CA ALA A 113 -5.80 -6.11 8.88
C ALA A 113 -4.78 -5.73 7.80
N SER A 114 -3.90 -4.76 8.12
CA SER A 114 -2.92 -4.21 7.19
C SER A 114 -1.46 -4.63 7.48
N GLU A 115 -1.26 -5.62 8.35
CA GLU A 115 0.07 -6.12 8.73
C GLU A 115 0.70 -6.96 7.62
N VAL A 116 2.02 -6.84 7.44
CA VAL A 116 2.81 -7.67 6.52
C VAL A 116 2.61 -9.15 6.85
N GLY A 117 2.45 -9.97 5.80
CA GLY A 117 2.13 -11.41 5.91
C GLY A 117 0.64 -11.72 5.97
N THR A 118 -0.24 -10.71 6.13
CA THR A 118 -1.69 -10.93 6.08
C THR A 118 -2.10 -11.47 4.71
N LYS A 119 -2.94 -12.52 4.71
CA LYS A 119 -3.41 -13.19 3.50
C LYS A 119 -4.76 -12.62 3.04
N TYR A 120 -4.87 -12.42 1.74
CA TYR A 120 -6.07 -11.97 1.05
C TYR A 120 -6.25 -12.78 -0.22
N LYS A 121 -7.36 -12.52 -0.93
CA LYS A 121 -7.50 -12.91 -2.32
C LYS A 121 -7.87 -11.70 -3.18
N VAL A 122 -7.65 -11.80 -4.49
CA VAL A 122 -7.99 -10.76 -5.46
C VAL A 122 -8.84 -11.34 -6.58
N LYS A 123 -9.97 -10.69 -6.87
CA LYS A 123 -10.80 -11.00 -8.04
C LYS A 123 -10.17 -10.39 -9.29
N LEU A 124 -9.48 -11.22 -10.08
CA LEU A 124 -8.85 -10.78 -11.32
C LEU A 124 -9.86 -10.69 -12.48
N PRO A 125 -9.64 -9.77 -13.44
CA PRO A 125 -10.25 -9.89 -14.76
C PRO A 125 -9.88 -11.22 -15.42
N ASP A 126 -10.79 -11.77 -16.25
CA ASP A 126 -10.60 -13.07 -16.93
C ASP A 126 -9.30 -13.15 -17.74
N GLU A 127 -8.84 -12.03 -18.31
CA GLU A 127 -7.58 -11.92 -19.04
C GLU A 127 -6.37 -12.36 -18.19
N TYR A 128 -6.36 -11.99 -16.91
CA TYR A 128 -5.26 -12.26 -15.98
C TYR A 128 -5.52 -13.47 -15.07
N SER A 129 -6.71 -14.05 -15.11
CA SER A 129 -7.03 -15.23 -14.32
C SER A 129 -6.60 -16.53 -15.00
N GLU A 130 -6.09 -17.48 -14.22
CA GLU A 130 -5.89 -18.88 -14.67
C GLU A 130 -7.24 -19.60 -14.84
N THR A 131 -8.23 -19.27 -14.01
CA THR A 131 -9.58 -19.82 -14.06
C THR A 131 -10.59 -18.69 -13.84
N PRO A 132 -11.34 -18.27 -14.87
CA PRO A 132 -12.35 -17.22 -14.77
C PRO A 132 -13.29 -17.39 -13.57
N GLY A 133 -13.54 -16.30 -12.85
CA GLY A 133 -14.38 -16.28 -11.65
C GLY A 133 -13.74 -16.84 -10.37
N VAL A 134 -12.51 -17.35 -10.42
CA VAL A 134 -11.76 -17.79 -9.22
C VAL A 134 -10.80 -16.68 -8.79
N SER A 135 -10.93 -16.23 -7.55
CA SER A 135 -10.00 -15.28 -6.94
C SER A 135 -8.61 -15.92 -6.78
N VAL A 136 -7.55 -15.13 -6.94
CA VAL A 136 -6.18 -15.59 -6.71
C VAL A 136 -5.70 -15.20 -5.32
N ASP A 137 -4.80 -16.00 -4.76
CA ASP A 137 -4.18 -15.67 -3.47
C ASP A 137 -3.32 -14.41 -3.58
N ALA A 138 -3.32 -13.64 -2.49
CA ALA A 138 -2.50 -12.46 -2.30
C ALA A 138 -1.98 -12.38 -0.86
N GLU A 139 -0.86 -11.68 -0.68
CA GLU A 139 -0.23 -11.49 0.62
C GLU A 139 0.33 -10.08 0.73
N ILE A 140 0.13 -9.45 1.90
CA ILE A 140 0.77 -8.16 2.19
C ILE A 140 2.28 -8.35 2.32
N VAL A 141 3.02 -7.53 1.58
CA VAL A 141 4.49 -7.48 1.64
C VAL A 141 4.97 -6.05 1.90
N ASP A 142 6.23 -5.93 2.29
CA ASP A 142 6.85 -4.63 2.47
C ASP A 142 6.93 -3.83 1.17
N VAL A 143 6.88 -2.50 1.32
CA VAL A 143 7.08 -1.55 0.23
C VAL A 143 8.30 -0.67 0.56
N PRO A 144 9.30 -0.56 -0.33
CA PRO A 144 9.33 -1.05 -1.71
C PRO A 144 9.43 -2.59 -1.82
N PHE A 145 8.94 -3.15 -2.92
CA PHE A 145 8.93 -4.59 -3.18
C PHE A 145 10.33 -5.16 -3.49
N ARG A 146 11.27 -4.27 -3.77
CA ARG A 146 12.69 -4.56 -3.99
C ARG A 146 13.52 -3.43 -3.43
N GLU A 147 14.81 -3.71 -3.24
CA GLU A 147 15.74 -2.69 -2.76
C GLU A 147 15.82 -1.49 -3.71
N SER A 148 15.81 -0.29 -3.13
CA SER A 148 15.97 0.95 -3.89
C SER A 148 17.44 1.16 -4.26
N VAL A 149 17.69 1.49 -5.53
CA VAL A 149 19.03 1.88 -5.99
C VAL A 149 19.53 3.13 -5.25
N ASN A 150 18.62 4.07 -4.95
CA ASN A 150 18.88 5.24 -4.12
C ASN A 150 17.93 5.21 -2.92
N PRO A 151 18.36 4.68 -1.76
CA PRO A 151 17.53 4.56 -0.58
C PRO A 151 16.98 5.91 -0.11
N ASN A 152 15.68 5.95 0.18
CA ASN A 152 15.03 7.16 0.72
C ASN A 152 15.29 7.34 2.24
N LYS A 153 14.81 8.44 2.83
CA LYS A 153 15.00 8.71 4.29
C LYS A 153 14.50 7.54 5.14
N ARG A 154 13.35 6.95 4.82
CA ARG A 154 12.80 5.81 5.57
C ARG A 154 13.71 4.60 5.49
N GLU A 155 14.16 4.21 4.30
CA GLU A 155 15.05 3.06 4.12
C GLU A 155 16.39 3.26 4.85
N VAL A 156 16.97 4.46 4.76
CA VAL A 156 18.21 4.81 5.47
C VAL A 156 18.05 4.78 6.99
N GLN A 157 16.91 5.23 7.53
CA GLN A 157 16.67 5.21 8.98
C GLN A 157 16.29 3.81 9.48
N ALA A 158 15.49 3.06 8.73
CA ALA A 158 15.15 1.67 9.03
C ALA A 158 16.41 0.79 9.07
N ALA A 159 17.35 0.97 8.15
CA ALA A 159 18.65 0.28 8.16
C ALA A 159 19.50 0.58 9.41
N LYS A 160 19.22 1.68 10.12
CA LYS A 160 19.85 2.07 11.39
C LYS A 160 19.03 1.68 12.61
N GLY A 161 17.85 1.08 12.44
CA GLY A 161 16.91 0.78 13.53
C GLY A 161 16.26 2.00 14.15
N LEU A 162 16.16 3.12 13.42
CA LEU A 162 15.61 4.39 13.89
C LEU A 162 14.22 4.65 13.28
N ASP A 163 13.34 5.35 14.02
CA ASP A 163 12.09 5.87 13.44
C ASP A 163 12.44 6.93 12.38
N PHE A 164 11.84 6.80 11.21
CA PHE A 164 12.02 7.70 10.07
C PHE A 164 11.47 9.12 10.33
N ALA A 165 10.57 9.23 11.30
CA ALA A 165 9.88 10.46 11.64
C ALA A 165 10.64 11.31 12.69
N ASP A 166 11.68 10.76 13.32
CA ASP A 166 12.62 11.48 14.18
C ASP A 166 13.58 12.42 13.40
#